data_AF-A0A1R3UUG9-F1
#
_entry.id   AF-A0A1R3UUG9-F1
#
_cell.length_a   1.000
_cell.length_b   1.000
_cell.length_c   1.000
_cell.angle_alpha   90.00
_cell.angle_beta   90.00
_cell.angle_gamma   90.00
#
_symmetry.space_group_name_H-M   'P 1'
#
loop_
_entity.id
_entity.type
_entity.pdbx_description
1 polymer ?
#
loop_
_entity_poly.entity_id
_entity_poly.type
_entity_poly.pdbx_seq_one_letter_code
_entity_poly.pdbx_strand_id
1 'polypeptide(L)'
;MTYDHRLVQTATLSGPRSHDPVFLPMERHLAEEFKDHHQDATFWCGGLLGGCGGRLGIKIYWEKVAHFAHYSSTNGCTRQHGGIESADHLFAGKHVNRWLDAHGLPQREALFEGDFAEGGTCHRLTLPATGEDPTILFEFTTRVGPTVQRLLAQGRDRPQAWFVRNNTDLVRRLIRSHGHGLRFRMRTDRFERRVDVGNTSPDGHTWWRPIEDCSLEMKQGAAPPPVAFPEEEPGPRPVSNSWQPGSKAPKEVLPHPLLARLRKALEDRDWSATRLFTERLRQLLKNTSDIGITHFRQEAEELLTVSRQTLRHLIPKATLIACAPGQAHSTPAPHERPVVVPVPRQGPPTPKAGGTPSRPRKNKERKRRTYSTSTSSVPAQPSEPTSKVDANALLKLQARFNTRRT
;
A
#
# COMPACT_ATOMS: atom_id res chain seq x y z
N MET A 1 2.95 -33.01 -3.45
CA MET A 1 4.19 -32.50 -4.10
C MET A 1 4.50 -31.16 -3.45
N THR A 2 5.66 -31.02 -2.82
CA THR A 2 6.10 -29.75 -2.21
C THR A 2 6.73 -28.89 -3.30
N TYR A 3 6.09 -27.78 -3.65
CA TYR A 3 6.59 -26.87 -4.67
C TYR A 3 7.83 -26.11 -4.17
N ASP A 4 8.84 -25.97 -5.02
CA ASP A 4 10.02 -25.15 -4.68
C ASP A 4 9.67 -23.66 -4.80
N HIS A 5 9.30 -23.05 -3.67
CA HIS A 5 8.96 -21.63 -3.56
C HIS A 5 10.16 -20.68 -3.71
N ARG A 6 11.39 -21.20 -3.87
CA ARG A 6 12.57 -20.37 -4.17
C ARG A 6 12.54 -19.82 -5.59
N LEU A 7 11.76 -20.42 -6.47
CA LEU A 7 11.66 -19.99 -7.87
C LEU A 7 10.80 -18.74 -8.02
N VAL A 8 11.16 -17.91 -9.00
CA VAL A 8 10.48 -16.62 -9.23
C VAL A 8 9.12 -16.86 -9.87
N GLN A 9 8.06 -16.53 -9.14
CA GLN A 9 6.67 -16.70 -9.56
C GLN A 9 6.02 -15.39 -9.98
N THR A 10 6.63 -14.23 -9.74
CA THR A 10 6.02 -12.94 -10.06
C THR A 10 6.96 -12.04 -10.87
N ALA A 11 6.35 -11.24 -11.73
CA ALA A 11 7.02 -10.27 -12.58
C ALA A 11 6.16 -9.00 -12.71
N THR A 12 6.74 -7.93 -13.25
CA THR A 12 6.00 -6.75 -13.68
C THR A 12 5.91 -6.72 -15.20
N LEU A 13 4.77 -6.25 -15.73
CA LEU A 13 4.56 -6.06 -17.17
C LEU A 13 5.17 -4.74 -17.64
N SER A 14 5.53 -4.66 -18.93
CA SER A 14 5.93 -3.43 -19.64
C SER A 14 7.22 -2.74 -19.17
N GLY A 15 7.76 -3.07 -18.00
CA GLY A 15 9.05 -2.56 -17.54
C GLY A 15 9.37 -2.87 -16.08
N PRO A 16 10.63 -2.61 -15.64
CA PRO A 16 11.09 -2.91 -14.29
C PRO A 16 10.57 -1.96 -13.20
N ARG A 17 10.00 -0.82 -13.58
CA ARG A 17 9.36 0.15 -12.66
C ARG A 17 7.83 0.10 -12.71
N SER A 18 7.26 -0.84 -13.46
CA SER A 18 5.83 -0.93 -13.64
C SER A 18 5.12 -1.33 -12.34
N HIS A 19 3.93 -0.77 -12.14
CA HIS A 19 3.03 -1.13 -11.04
C HIS A 19 2.03 -2.21 -11.45
N ASP A 20 2.19 -2.81 -12.62
CA ASP A 20 1.30 -3.86 -13.14
C ASP A 20 1.92 -5.25 -12.91
N PRO A 21 1.52 -5.95 -11.85
CA PRO A 21 2.07 -7.26 -11.51
C PRO A 21 1.39 -8.37 -12.29
N VAL A 22 2.14 -9.44 -12.51
CA VAL A 22 1.63 -10.74 -12.89
C VAL A 22 2.26 -11.82 -12.03
N PHE A 23 1.55 -12.93 -11.87
CA PHE A 23 2.16 -14.15 -11.37
C PHE A 23 1.97 -15.28 -12.39
N LEU A 24 2.96 -16.15 -12.47
CA LEU A 24 2.91 -17.36 -13.28
C LEU A 24 2.39 -18.50 -12.40
N PRO A 25 1.31 -19.18 -12.78
CA PRO A 25 0.88 -20.39 -12.09
C PRO A 25 1.96 -21.48 -12.12
N MET A 26 2.03 -22.29 -11.06
CA MET A 26 3.03 -23.35 -10.97
C MET A 26 2.64 -24.57 -11.81
N GLU A 27 1.33 -24.82 -11.94
CA GLU A 27 0.77 -25.90 -12.74
C GLU A 27 1.01 -25.65 -14.22
N ARG A 28 1.58 -26.64 -14.89
CA ARG A 28 1.97 -26.56 -16.30
C ARG A 28 0.86 -26.05 -17.22
N HIS A 29 -0.33 -26.67 -17.15
CA HIS A 29 -1.44 -26.33 -18.05
C HIS A 29 -1.90 -24.87 -17.85
N LEU A 30 -1.93 -24.39 -16.60
CA LEU A 30 -2.23 -22.99 -16.28
C LEU A 30 -1.10 -22.05 -16.72
N ALA A 31 0.16 -22.48 -16.65
CA ALA A 31 1.30 -21.71 -17.13
C ALA A 31 1.32 -21.60 -18.67
N GLU A 32 0.91 -22.65 -19.38
CA GLU A 32 0.72 -22.65 -20.84
C GLU A 32 -0.41 -21.69 -21.21
N GLU A 33 -1.57 -21.78 -20.55
CA GLU A 33 -2.68 -20.85 -20.73
C GLU A 33 -2.28 -19.40 -20.39
N PHE A 34 -1.53 -19.18 -19.31
CA PHE A 34 -1.00 -17.86 -18.94
C PHE A 34 -0.11 -17.29 -20.05
N LYS A 35 0.82 -18.11 -20.57
CA LYS A 35 1.72 -17.72 -21.66
C LYS A 35 0.93 -17.35 -22.91
N ASP A 36 -0.12 -18.08 -23.22
CA ASP A 36 -0.95 -17.82 -24.40
C ASP A 36 -1.79 -16.54 -24.25
N HIS A 37 -2.22 -16.20 -23.03
CA HIS A 37 -2.87 -14.90 -22.75
C HIS A 37 -1.91 -13.70 -22.78
N HIS A 38 -0.60 -13.92 -22.70
CA HIS A 38 0.42 -12.88 -22.58
C HIS A 38 1.50 -12.98 -23.66
N GLN A 39 1.16 -13.43 -24.87
CA GLN A 39 2.13 -13.69 -25.96
C GLN A 39 2.98 -12.47 -26.32
N ASP A 40 2.38 -11.28 -26.32
CA ASP A 40 3.05 -10.02 -26.68
C ASP A 40 3.62 -9.27 -25.47
N ALA A 41 3.48 -9.83 -24.28
CA ALA A 41 3.90 -9.17 -23.05
C ALA A 41 5.42 -9.29 -22.84
N THR A 42 5.98 -8.31 -22.14
CA THR A 42 7.35 -8.39 -21.60
C THR A 42 7.31 -8.47 -20.09
N PHE A 43 8.06 -9.43 -19.53
CA PHE A 43 8.12 -9.67 -18.10
C PHE A 43 9.45 -9.14 -17.55
N TRP A 44 9.38 -8.55 -16.37
CA TRP A 44 10.54 -7.90 -15.74
C TRP A 44 10.66 -8.29 -14.28
N CYS A 45 11.90 -8.46 -13.82
CA CYS A 45 12.25 -8.63 -12.42
C CYS A 45 12.15 -7.27 -11.74
N GLY A 46 10.92 -6.80 -11.50
CA GLY A 46 10.63 -5.42 -11.11
C GLY A 46 11.29 -4.98 -9.81
N GLY A 47 11.65 -3.69 -9.72
CA GLY A 47 12.31 -3.13 -8.54
C GLY A 47 11.44 -3.19 -7.29
N LEU A 48 10.13 -2.94 -7.42
CA LEU A 48 9.17 -3.08 -6.32
C LEU A 48 8.94 -4.54 -5.90
N LEU A 49 9.44 -5.52 -6.66
CA LEU A 49 9.47 -6.93 -6.25
C LEU A 49 10.77 -7.30 -5.51
N GLY A 50 11.63 -6.32 -5.21
CA GLY A 50 13.02 -6.55 -4.77
C GLY A 50 13.90 -7.10 -5.91
N GLY A 51 13.49 -6.90 -7.16
CA GLY A 51 14.17 -7.42 -8.34
C GLY A 51 15.29 -6.52 -8.87
N CYS A 52 16.13 -7.09 -9.74
CA CYS A 52 17.28 -6.39 -10.33
C CYS A 52 16.94 -5.53 -11.56
N GLY A 53 15.68 -5.51 -11.99
CA GLY A 53 15.22 -4.83 -13.20
C GLY A 53 15.51 -5.56 -14.51
N GLY A 54 16.08 -6.78 -14.46
CA GLY A 54 16.35 -7.59 -15.64
C GLY A 54 15.09 -8.15 -16.30
N ARG A 55 15.14 -8.37 -17.62
CA ARG A 55 14.05 -9.01 -18.36
C ARG A 55 13.96 -10.50 -18.01
N LEU A 56 12.74 -10.99 -17.87
CA LEU A 56 12.39 -12.37 -17.55
C LEU A 56 11.71 -13.05 -18.74
N GLY A 57 12.00 -14.34 -18.91
CA GLY A 57 11.26 -15.26 -19.77
C GLY A 57 10.52 -16.30 -18.94
N ILE A 58 9.53 -16.96 -19.53
CA ILE A 58 8.76 -18.04 -18.89
C ILE A 58 9.47 -19.37 -19.14
N LYS A 59 9.67 -20.17 -18.09
CA LYS A 59 10.15 -21.55 -18.18
C LYS A 59 9.03 -22.50 -17.74
N ILE A 60 8.60 -23.35 -18.67
CA ILE A 60 7.58 -24.38 -18.45
C ILE A 60 8.25 -25.74 -18.68
N TYR A 61 8.14 -26.63 -17.71
CA TYR A 61 8.73 -27.97 -17.76
C TYR A 61 7.64 -29.04 -17.58
N TRP A 62 7.97 -30.29 -17.92
CA TRP A 62 7.13 -31.45 -17.61
C TRP A 62 7.24 -31.87 -16.15
N GLU A 63 8.46 -31.84 -15.60
CA GLU A 63 8.77 -32.41 -14.28
C GLU A 63 9.08 -31.35 -13.21
N LYS A 64 9.16 -30.07 -13.60
CA LYS A 64 9.48 -28.96 -12.71
C LYS A 64 8.38 -27.91 -12.76
N VAL A 65 8.25 -27.19 -11.65
CA VAL A 65 7.30 -26.10 -11.50
C VAL A 65 7.63 -24.99 -12.51
N ALA A 66 6.60 -24.44 -13.14
CA ALA A 66 6.77 -23.31 -14.03
C ALA A 66 7.25 -22.09 -13.23
N HIS A 67 8.15 -21.30 -13.81
CA HIS A 67 8.70 -20.10 -13.16
C HIS A 67 9.21 -19.10 -14.19
N PHE A 68 9.35 -17.85 -13.77
CA PHE A 68 10.09 -16.85 -14.51
C PHE A 68 11.60 -17.06 -14.32
N ALA A 69 12.37 -16.85 -15.39
CA ALA A 69 13.83 -16.93 -15.38
C ALA A 69 14.43 -15.74 -16.13
N HIS A 70 15.57 -15.23 -15.68
CA HIS A 70 16.29 -14.17 -16.38
C HIS A 70 16.77 -14.65 -17.76
N TYR A 71 16.71 -13.77 -18.78
CA TYR A 71 17.21 -14.07 -20.13
C TYR A 71 18.73 -14.25 -20.14
N SER A 72 19.46 -13.44 -19.37
CA SER A 72 20.88 -13.60 -19.12
C SER A 72 21.09 -14.18 -17.71
N SER A 73 22.15 -14.97 -17.53
CA SER A 73 22.58 -15.43 -16.21
C SER A 73 23.23 -14.28 -15.43
N THR A 74 22.51 -13.17 -15.23
CA THR A 74 22.94 -12.11 -14.32
C THR A 74 22.89 -12.66 -12.92
N ASN A 75 23.98 -13.30 -12.50
CA ASN A 75 24.19 -13.90 -11.19
C ASN A 75 24.15 -12.89 -10.03
N GLY A 76 23.84 -11.61 -10.31
CA GLY A 76 23.75 -10.52 -9.33
C GLY A 76 22.33 -10.18 -8.89
N CYS A 77 21.31 -10.98 -9.23
CA CYS A 77 19.97 -10.73 -8.70
C CYS A 77 19.92 -11.09 -7.20
N THR A 78 19.72 -10.11 -6.34
CA THR A 78 19.64 -10.26 -4.88
C THR A 78 18.22 -10.48 -4.38
N ARG A 79 17.25 -10.67 -5.28
CA ARG A 79 15.83 -10.85 -4.93
C ARG A 79 15.66 -12.02 -3.98
N GLN A 80 15.16 -11.72 -2.77
CA GLN A 80 15.01 -12.70 -1.71
C GLN A 80 13.65 -13.42 -1.75
N HIS A 81 12.62 -12.76 -2.30
CA HIS A 81 11.24 -13.24 -2.28
C HIS A 81 10.75 -13.64 -3.68
N GLY A 82 10.74 -14.94 -3.97
CA GLY A 82 10.32 -15.50 -5.27
C GLY A 82 8.84 -15.90 -5.36
N GLY A 83 8.17 -16.19 -4.23
CA GLY A 83 6.80 -16.70 -4.22
C GLY A 83 5.74 -15.69 -4.68
N ILE A 84 4.50 -16.17 -4.91
CA ILE A 84 3.36 -15.36 -5.38
C ILE A 84 3.06 -14.15 -4.49
N GLU A 85 3.28 -14.30 -3.18
CA GLU A 85 3.01 -13.26 -2.17
C GLU A 85 3.90 -12.01 -2.36
N SER A 86 5.04 -12.14 -3.05
CA SER A 86 6.03 -11.07 -3.23
C SER A 86 5.47 -9.86 -3.99
N ALA A 87 4.43 -10.05 -4.80
CA ALA A 87 3.77 -9.01 -5.57
C ALA A 87 2.43 -8.54 -4.95
N ASP A 88 2.05 -9.04 -3.78
CA ASP A 88 0.73 -8.75 -3.20
C ASP A 88 0.48 -7.26 -2.98
N HIS A 89 1.51 -6.48 -2.69
CA HIS A 89 1.40 -5.02 -2.57
C HIS A 89 1.06 -4.33 -3.89
N LEU A 90 1.59 -4.81 -5.02
CA LEU A 90 1.25 -4.28 -6.35
C LEU A 90 -0.19 -4.67 -6.70
N PHE A 91 -0.58 -5.93 -6.43
CA PHE A 91 -1.95 -6.37 -6.66
C PHE A 91 -2.94 -5.59 -5.79
N ALA A 92 -2.63 -5.36 -4.52
CA ALA A 92 -3.44 -4.54 -3.64
C ALA A 92 -3.61 -3.11 -4.18
N GLY A 93 -2.52 -2.45 -4.61
CA GLY A 93 -2.60 -1.11 -5.22
C GLY A 93 -3.47 -1.09 -6.48
N LYS A 94 -3.29 -2.08 -7.37
CA LYS A 94 -4.09 -2.23 -8.60
C LYS A 94 -5.57 -2.43 -8.30
N HIS A 95 -5.92 -3.34 -7.39
CA HIS A 95 -7.31 -3.62 -7.03
C HIS A 95 -7.98 -2.45 -6.31
N VAL A 96 -7.26 -1.77 -5.41
CA VAL A 96 -7.81 -0.58 -4.73
C VAL A 96 -8.06 0.55 -5.73
N ASN A 97 -7.16 0.80 -6.68
CA ASN A 97 -7.39 1.83 -7.70
C ASN A 97 -8.54 1.48 -8.65
N ARG A 98 -8.71 0.20 -9.02
CA ARG A 98 -9.89 -0.26 -9.77
C ARG A 98 -11.17 -0.07 -8.95
N TRP A 99 -11.13 -0.38 -7.66
CA TRP A 99 -12.26 -0.19 -6.75
C TRP A 99 -12.62 1.29 -6.55
N LEU A 100 -11.64 2.19 -6.44
CA LEU A 100 -11.85 3.65 -6.39
C LEU A 100 -12.54 4.14 -7.67
N ASP A 101 -12.02 3.76 -8.83
CA ASP A 101 -12.57 4.12 -10.14
C ASP A 101 -14.03 3.65 -10.31
N ALA A 102 -14.32 2.40 -9.90
CA ALA A 102 -15.67 1.84 -9.92
C ALA A 102 -16.67 2.59 -9.01
N HIS A 103 -16.17 3.31 -8.01
CA HIS A 103 -16.98 4.15 -7.11
C HIS A 103 -16.97 5.63 -7.50
N GLY A 104 -16.44 5.98 -8.69
CA GLY A 104 -16.35 7.37 -9.16
C GLY A 104 -15.32 8.21 -8.39
N LEU A 105 -14.41 7.58 -7.65
CA LEU A 105 -13.34 8.25 -6.93
C LEU A 105 -12.06 8.27 -7.79
N PRO A 106 -11.25 9.34 -7.71
CA PRO A 106 -10.01 9.41 -8.48
C PRO A 106 -9.03 8.32 -8.04
N GLN A 107 -8.41 7.66 -9.01
CA GLN A 107 -7.27 6.79 -8.76
C GLN A 107 -6.15 7.57 -8.08
N ARG A 108 -5.40 6.89 -7.22
CA ARG A 108 -4.35 7.50 -6.41
C ARG A 108 -3.02 6.83 -6.69
N GLU A 109 -1.98 7.66 -6.72
CA GLU A 109 -0.62 7.16 -6.85
C GLU A 109 -0.26 6.33 -5.61
N ALA A 110 0.04 5.05 -5.82
CA ALA A 110 0.43 4.13 -4.78
C ALA A 110 1.88 4.39 -4.37
N LEU A 111 2.08 4.65 -3.08
CA LEU A 111 3.40 4.78 -2.46
C LEU A 111 3.75 3.47 -1.76
N PHE A 112 4.95 2.96 -2.02
CA PHE A 112 5.43 1.69 -1.48
C PHE A 112 6.63 1.90 -0.58
N GLU A 113 6.55 1.38 0.65
CA GLU A 113 7.66 1.34 1.61
C GLU A 113 8.10 -0.10 1.79
N GLY A 114 9.40 -0.37 1.66
CA GLY A 114 9.96 -1.72 1.81
C GLY A 114 11.46 -1.76 1.59
N ASP A 115 12.06 -2.93 1.79
CA ASP A 115 13.51 -3.14 1.69
C ASP A 115 13.91 -3.53 0.25
N PHE A 116 13.31 -2.89 -0.74
CA PHE A 116 13.41 -3.29 -2.15
C PHE A 116 14.86 -3.27 -2.68
N ALA A 117 15.65 -2.28 -2.27
CA ALA A 117 17.04 -2.12 -2.69
C ALA A 117 17.95 -3.28 -2.24
N GLU A 118 17.58 -3.95 -1.14
CA GLU A 118 18.31 -5.09 -0.57
C GLU A 118 17.75 -6.44 -1.06
N GLY A 119 16.80 -6.40 -2.00
CA GLY A 119 16.09 -7.57 -2.51
C GLY A 119 14.93 -8.03 -1.62
N GLY A 120 14.55 -7.24 -0.63
CA GLY A 120 13.46 -7.49 0.30
C GLY A 120 12.07 -7.28 -0.32
N THR A 121 11.07 -7.02 0.53
CA THR A 121 9.67 -6.88 0.10
C THR A 121 9.01 -5.63 0.68
N CYS A 122 7.76 -5.40 0.30
CA CYS A 122 6.95 -4.29 0.75
C CYS A 122 6.50 -4.50 2.20
N HIS A 123 6.68 -3.48 3.02
CA HIS A 123 6.17 -3.39 4.39
C HIS A 123 4.83 -2.65 4.43
N ARG A 124 4.67 -1.63 3.58
CA ARG A 124 3.48 -0.79 3.55
C ARG A 124 3.19 -0.30 2.15
N LEU A 125 1.92 -0.37 1.78
CA LEU A 125 1.35 0.37 0.66
C LEU A 125 0.50 1.52 1.22
N THR A 126 0.68 2.71 0.68
CA THR A 126 -0.07 3.91 1.04
C THR A 126 -0.69 4.51 -0.22
N LEU A 127 -2.00 4.69 -0.23
CA LEU A 127 -2.69 5.55 -1.18
C LEU A 127 -3.10 6.81 -0.44
N PRO A 128 -2.48 7.98 -0.73
CA PRO A 128 -2.72 9.22 -0.01
C PRO A 128 -4.20 9.64 0.03
N ALA A 129 -4.54 10.54 0.96
CA ALA A 129 -5.84 11.18 0.98
C ALA A 129 -6.02 12.12 -0.24
N THR A 130 -7.23 12.18 -0.78
CA THR A 130 -7.61 13.11 -1.85
C THR A 130 -8.87 13.85 -1.41
N GLY A 131 -8.77 15.16 -1.17
CA GLY A 131 -9.89 15.94 -0.64
C GLY A 131 -10.32 15.46 0.76
N GLU A 132 -11.58 15.04 0.87
CA GLU A 132 -12.19 14.55 2.12
C GLU A 132 -11.97 13.05 2.35
N ASP A 133 -11.51 12.32 1.34
CA ASP A 133 -11.29 10.88 1.44
C ASP A 133 -10.11 10.53 2.37
N PRO A 134 -10.20 9.41 3.11
CA PRO A 134 -9.12 9.00 3.99
C PRO A 134 -7.89 8.53 3.21
N THR A 135 -6.74 8.52 3.88
CA THR A 135 -5.58 7.76 3.42
C THR A 135 -5.88 6.26 3.57
N ILE A 136 -5.59 5.48 2.53
CA ILE A 136 -5.73 4.02 2.55
C ILE A 136 -4.36 3.41 2.77
N LEU A 137 -4.23 2.55 3.78
CA LEU A 137 -2.98 1.95 4.22
C LEU A 137 -3.11 0.43 4.22
N PHE A 138 -2.19 -0.28 3.57
CA PHE A 138 -2.05 -1.73 3.65
C PHE A 138 -0.76 -2.05 4.39
N GLU A 139 -0.89 -2.74 5.53
CA GLU A 139 0.23 -3.12 6.39
C GLU A 139 0.57 -4.61 6.25
N PHE A 140 1.79 -4.86 5.77
CA PHE A 140 2.32 -6.21 5.54
C PHE A 140 3.22 -6.70 6.67
N THR A 141 3.65 -5.82 7.60
CA THR A 141 4.48 -6.24 8.73
C THR A 141 3.72 -7.17 9.69
N THR A 142 4.47 -7.96 10.46
CA THR A 142 3.92 -8.87 11.47
C THR A 142 4.00 -8.31 12.90
N ARG A 143 4.73 -7.21 13.09
CA ARG A 143 5.00 -6.60 14.41
C ARG A 143 4.85 -5.08 14.36
N VAL A 144 4.47 -4.49 15.49
CA VAL A 144 4.31 -3.04 15.63
C VAL A 144 5.67 -2.37 15.87
N GLY A 145 6.37 -2.05 14.79
CA GLY A 145 7.64 -1.33 14.83
C GLY A 145 7.49 0.19 15.07
N PRO A 146 8.61 0.93 15.23
CA PRO A 146 8.60 2.37 15.50
C PRO A 146 7.83 3.20 14.47
N THR A 147 7.93 2.85 13.18
CA THR A 147 7.21 3.54 12.09
C THR A 147 5.69 3.39 12.24
N VAL A 148 5.21 2.17 12.50
CA VAL A 148 3.78 1.90 12.73
C VAL A 148 3.29 2.64 13.98
N GLN A 149 4.09 2.68 15.05
CA GLN A 149 3.73 3.44 16.25
C GLN A 149 3.61 4.94 15.98
N ARG A 150 4.53 5.51 15.20
CA ARG A 150 4.48 6.92 14.78
C ARG A 150 3.23 7.20 13.96
N LEU A 151 2.90 6.35 13.00
CA LEU A 151 1.72 6.49 12.16
C LEU A 151 0.42 6.34 12.95
N LEU A 152 0.34 5.42 13.92
CA LEU A 152 -0.79 5.34 14.85
C LEU A 152 -0.96 6.60 15.70
N ALA A 153 0.12 7.31 16.00
CA ALA A 153 0.06 8.60 16.68
C ALA A 153 -0.37 9.74 15.75
N GLN A 154 0.05 9.71 14.48
CA GLN A 154 -0.26 10.71 13.44
C GLN A 154 -1.68 10.55 12.85
N GLY A 155 -2.17 9.32 12.70
CA GLY A 155 -3.53 8.98 12.26
C GLY A 155 -4.63 9.42 13.23
N ARG A 156 -4.26 10.09 14.33
CA ARG A 156 -5.16 10.77 15.25
C ARG A 156 -5.61 12.15 14.76
N ASP A 157 -5.09 12.65 13.63
CA ASP A 157 -5.45 13.97 13.10
C ASP A 157 -6.17 13.90 11.72
N ARG A 158 -6.16 12.74 11.03
CA ARG A 158 -6.87 12.51 9.74
C ARG A 158 -7.48 11.11 9.66
N PRO A 159 -8.62 10.93 8.98
CA PRO A 159 -9.23 9.61 8.81
C PRO A 159 -8.33 8.70 7.97
N GLN A 160 -8.15 7.45 8.42
CA GLN A 160 -7.32 6.43 7.77
C GLN A 160 -8.10 5.12 7.68
N ALA A 161 -8.10 4.51 6.50
CA ALA A 161 -8.57 3.15 6.29
C ALA A 161 -7.35 2.20 6.32
N TRP A 162 -7.11 1.58 7.48
CA TRP A 162 -5.90 0.80 7.72
C TRP A 162 -6.16 -0.71 7.68
N PHE A 163 -5.80 -1.33 6.57
CA PHE A 163 -5.92 -2.77 6.31
C PHE A 163 -4.66 -3.50 6.78
N VAL A 164 -4.86 -4.52 7.62
CA VAL A 164 -3.75 -5.25 8.25
C VAL A 164 -3.73 -6.72 7.82
N ARG A 165 -2.58 -7.21 7.35
CA ARG A 165 -2.45 -8.61 6.93
C ARG A 165 -2.37 -9.56 8.12
N ASN A 166 -1.21 -9.57 8.80
CA ASN A 166 -0.84 -10.57 9.80
C ASN A 166 -0.34 -9.95 11.13
N ASN A 167 -0.65 -8.68 11.40
CA ASN A 167 -0.25 -8.00 12.64
C ASN A 167 -1.39 -7.93 13.66
N THR A 168 -1.52 -8.99 14.47
CA THR A 168 -2.61 -9.11 15.46
C THR A 168 -2.57 -7.99 16.50
N ASP A 169 -1.39 -7.55 16.91
CA ASP A 169 -1.26 -6.47 17.90
C ASP A 169 -1.71 -5.12 17.33
N LEU A 170 -1.45 -4.85 16.05
CA LEU A 170 -1.97 -3.68 15.37
C LEU A 170 -3.50 -3.75 15.26
N VAL A 171 -4.07 -4.89 14.86
CA VAL A 171 -5.53 -5.07 14.80
C VAL A 171 -6.18 -4.83 16.16
N ARG A 172 -5.63 -5.37 17.25
CA ARG A 172 -6.12 -5.12 18.61
C ARG A 172 -6.05 -3.65 19.01
N ARG A 173 -5.02 -2.91 18.56
CA ARG A 173 -4.91 -1.46 18.79
C ARG A 173 -5.99 -0.71 18.03
N LEU A 174 -6.22 -1.06 16.76
CA LEU A 174 -7.25 -0.45 15.91
C LEU A 174 -8.66 -0.72 16.44
N ILE A 175 -8.95 -1.95 16.90
CA ILE A 175 -10.23 -2.29 17.54
C ILE A 175 -10.46 -1.42 18.77
N ARG A 176 -9.46 -1.26 19.64
CA ARG A 176 -9.57 -0.42 20.84
C ARG A 176 -9.78 1.06 20.52
N SER A 177 -9.22 1.57 19.43
CA SER A 177 -9.35 2.99 19.06
C SER A 177 -10.60 3.29 18.23
N HIS A 178 -11.02 2.38 17.36
CA HIS A 178 -12.08 2.63 16.39
C HIS A 178 -13.37 1.85 16.64
N GLY A 179 -13.29 0.71 17.35
CA GLY A 179 -14.40 -0.23 17.56
C GLY A 179 -14.35 -1.45 16.64
N HIS A 180 -13.49 -1.43 15.61
CA HIS A 180 -13.26 -2.51 14.66
C HIS A 180 -11.83 -2.46 14.11
N GLY A 181 -11.38 -3.55 13.51
CA GLY A 181 -10.08 -3.64 12.83
C GLY A 181 -10.24 -4.15 11.41
N LEU A 182 -9.70 -3.42 10.43
CA LEU A 182 -9.72 -3.86 9.04
C LEU A 182 -8.53 -4.78 8.76
N ARG A 183 -8.82 -5.90 8.10
CA ARG A 183 -7.84 -6.86 7.64
C ARG A 183 -7.91 -7.00 6.13
N PHE A 184 -6.87 -7.56 5.55
CA PHE A 184 -6.92 -8.02 4.18
C PHE A 184 -6.23 -9.37 4.05
N ARG A 185 -6.64 -10.12 3.04
CA ARG A 185 -5.95 -11.32 2.57
C ARG A 185 -5.99 -11.32 1.04
N MET A 186 -5.10 -12.08 0.45
CA MET A 186 -5.02 -12.22 -0.99
C MET A 186 -5.52 -13.61 -1.37
N ARG A 187 -6.47 -13.65 -2.30
CA ARG A 187 -7.03 -14.89 -2.87
C ARG A 187 -6.56 -15.02 -4.31
N THR A 188 -6.08 -16.20 -4.67
CA THR A 188 -5.73 -16.49 -6.07
C THR A 188 -6.99 -16.88 -6.83
N ASP A 189 -7.25 -16.20 -7.94
CA ASP A 189 -8.36 -16.47 -8.85
C ASP A 189 -7.81 -16.53 -10.29
N ARG A 190 -7.68 -17.74 -10.83
CA ARG A 190 -6.95 -18.04 -12.08
C ARG A 190 -5.56 -17.41 -12.14
N PHE A 191 -5.39 -16.31 -12.88
CA PHE A 191 -4.14 -15.58 -13.12
C PHE A 191 -4.05 -14.26 -12.35
N GLU A 192 -5.01 -13.99 -11.45
CA GLU A 192 -5.10 -12.75 -10.69
C GLU A 192 -5.02 -13.02 -9.18
N ARG A 193 -4.41 -12.10 -8.44
CA ARG A 193 -4.38 -12.08 -6.98
C ARG A 193 -5.36 -11.02 -6.50
N ARG A 194 -6.53 -11.46 -6.03
CA ARG A 194 -7.63 -10.58 -5.61
C ARG A 194 -7.56 -10.25 -4.13
N VAL A 195 -8.03 -9.06 -3.78
CA VAL A 195 -8.07 -8.59 -2.39
C VAL A 195 -9.41 -8.96 -1.77
N ASP A 196 -9.37 -9.76 -0.71
CA ASP A 196 -10.49 -9.91 0.20
C ASP A 196 -10.23 -9.01 1.42
N VAL A 197 -11.23 -8.24 1.83
CA VAL A 197 -11.24 -7.37 3.00
C VAL A 197 -11.95 -8.09 4.15
N GLY A 198 -11.36 -8.01 5.33
CA GLY A 198 -11.90 -8.56 6.57
C GLY A 198 -12.29 -7.45 7.54
N ASN A 199 -13.50 -7.47 8.08
CA ASN A 199 -13.87 -6.63 9.22
C ASN A 199 -13.79 -7.46 10.51
N THR A 200 -12.92 -7.07 11.44
CA THR A 200 -12.71 -7.74 12.73
C THR A 200 -13.45 -7.00 13.83
N SER A 201 -14.41 -7.67 14.48
CA SER A 201 -15.15 -7.15 15.63
C SER A 201 -14.34 -7.22 16.94
N PRO A 202 -14.81 -6.54 18.01
CA PRO A 202 -14.18 -6.61 19.32
C PRO A 202 -14.08 -8.00 19.93
N ASP A 203 -14.98 -8.92 19.58
CA ASP A 203 -14.95 -10.33 19.99
C ASP A 203 -13.93 -11.17 19.21
N GLY A 204 -13.26 -10.58 18.21
CA GLY A 204 -12.24 -11.21 17.39
C GLY A 204 -12.77 -11.94 16.16
N HIS A 205 -14.09 -11.99 15.95
CA HIS A 205 -14.65 -12.57 14.73
C HIS A 205 -14.29 -11.70 13.51
N THR A 206 -13.95 -12.33 12.38
CA THR A 206 -13.60 -11.63 11.14
C THR A 206 -14.53 -12.05 9.99
N TRP A 207 -15.26 -11.11 9.42
CA TRP A 207 -16.07 -11.33 8.21
C TRP A 207 -15.29 -10.92 6.96
N TRP A 208 -15.08 -11.86 6.05
CA TRP A 208 -14.33 -11.65 4.80
C TRP A 208 -15.25 -11.45 3.61
N ARG A 209 -14.92 -10.48 2.75
CA ARG A 209 -15.58 -10.24 1.46
C ARG A 209 -14.59 -9.75 0.40
N PRO A 210 -14.85 -9.94 -0.89
CA PRO A 210 -14.12 -9.27 -1.96
C PRO A 210 -14.15 -7.74 -1.77
N ILE A 211 -13.05 -7.05 -2.09
CA ILE A 211 -13.02 -5.57 -2.02
C ILE A 211 -14.06 -4.93 -2.96
N GLU A 212 -14.41 -5.62 -4.03
CA GLU A 212 -15.42 -5.18 -5.00
C GLU A 212 -16.83 -5.08 -4.38
N ASP A 213 -17.11 -5.86 -3.32
CA ASP A 213 -18.41 -5.89 -2.63
C ASP A 213 -18.46 -4.93 -1.43
N CYS A 214 -17.44 -4.09 -1.28
CA CYS A 214 -17.23 -3.24 -0.12
C CYS A 214 -17.45 -1.77 -0.45
N SER A 215 -18.13 -1.03 0.44
CA SER A 215 -18.20 0.43 0.38
C SER A 215 -17.38 1.05 1.52
N LEU A 216 -16.72 2.17 1.22
CA LEU A 216 -15.99 2.93 2.22
C LEU A 216 -16.89 4.03 2.75
N GLU A 217 -17.52 3.80 3.90
CA GLU A 217 -18.34 4.82 4.55
C GLU A 217 -17.51 5.61 5.58
N MET A 218 -17.60 6.93 5.48
CA MET A 218 -17.10 7.83 6.51
C MET A 218 -18.24 8.14 7.49
N LYS A 219 -18.31 7.43 8.63
CA LYS A 219 -19.23 7.84 9.69
C LYS A 219 -18.57 8.92 10.53
N GLN A 220 -19.12 10.14 10.52
CA GLN A 220 -18.74 11.17 11.48
C GLN A 220 -18.94 10.63 12.89
N GLY A 221 -17.92 10.75 13.76
CA GLY A 221 -18.12 10.47 15.17
C GLY A 221 -19.14 11.45 15.76
N ALA A 222 -19.99 10.98 16.67
CA ALA A 222 -20.92 11.86 17.37
C ALA A 222 -20.14 12.99 18.07
N ALA A 223 -20.70 14.21 18.02
CA ALA A 223 -20.10 15.37 18.66
C ALA A 223 -19.82 15.07 20.16
N PRO A 224 -18.64 15.45 20.68
CA PRO A 224 -18.36 15.27 22.10
C PRO A 224 -19.35 16.08 22.95
N PRO A 225 -19.65 15.64 24.19
CA PRO A 225 -20.37 16.47 25.15
C PRO A 225 -19.63 17.80 25.38
N PRO A 226 -20.34 18.88 25.74
CA PRO A 226 -19.73 20.21 25.93
C PRO A 226 -18.56 20.13 26.91
N VAL A 227 -17.42 20.71 26.52
CA VAL A 227 -16.24 20.86 27.37
C VAL A 227 -16.53 22.01 28.33
N ALA A 228 -16.74 21.70 29.61
CA ALA A 228 -16.75 22.72 30.66
C ALA A 228 -15.29 23.10 30.95
N PHE A 229 -14.91 24.34 30.63
CA PHE A 229 -13.66 24.91 31.14
C PHE A 229 -13.85 25.22 32.62
N PRO A 230 -12.83 25.04 33.48
CA PRO A 230 -12.89 25.58 34.84
C PRO A 230 -13.11 27.09 34.75
N GLU A 231 -14.21 27.60 35.29
CA GLU A 231 -14.35 29.03 35.54
C GLU A 231 -13.17 29.46 36.42
N GLU A 232 -12.46 30.50 36.00
CA GLU A 232 -11.52 31.19 36.89
C GLU A 232 -12.30 31.68 38.10
N GLU A 233 -12.09 31.07 39.26
CA GLU A 233 -12.63 31.61 40.50
C GLU A 233 -12.08 33.03 40.69
N PRO A 234 -12.93 34.02 40.98
CA PRO A 234 -12.48 35.37 41.24
C PRO A 234 -11.72 35.37 42.56
N GLY A 235 -10.39 35.34 42.47
CA GLY A 235 -9.50 35.50 43.62
C GLY A 235 -9.82 36.77 44.41
N PRO A 236 -9.60 36.76 45.74
CA PRO A 236 -10.03 37.84 46.61
C PRO A 236 -9.38 39.17 46.22
N ARG A 237 -10.22 40.19 46.04
CA ARG A 237 -9.79 41.57 45.74
C ARG A 237 -8.79 42.05 46.82
N PRO A 238 -7.59 42.53 46.44
CA PRO A 238 -6.70 43.13 47.41
C PRO A 238 -7.28 44.47 47.88
N VAL A 239 -7.37 44.61 49.21
CA VAL A 239 -7.73 45.84 49.90
C VAL A 239 -6.67 46.89 49.59
N SER A 240 -7.10 48.07 49.15
CA SER A 240 -6.24 49.20 48.82
C SER A 240 -5.47 49.69 50.05
N ASN A 241 -4.15 49.73 49.98
CA ASN A 241 -3.35 50.61 50.83
C ASN A 241 -2.25 51.32 50.01
N SER A 242 -2.39 52.65 50.01
CA SER A 242 -1.35 53.69 49.97
C SER A 242 -0.05 53.45 49.19
N TRP A 243 0.04 54.18 48.07
CA TRP A 243 1.21 54.96 47.58
C TRP A 243 2.61 54.60 48.11
N GLN A 244 3.46 54.09 47.21
CA GLN A 244 4.88 54.45 47.14
C GLN A 244 5.30 54.71 45.69
N PRO A 245 6.10 55.76 45.41
CA PRO A 245 6.57 56.06 44.06
C PRO A 245 7.92 55.37 43.78
N GLY A 246 8.04 54.76 42.60
CA GLY A 246 9.36 54.46 42.01
C GLY A 246 9.76 52.99 41.90
N SER A 247 8.90 52.13 41.36
CA SER A 247 9.36 50.87 40.75
C SER A 247 8.74 50.73 39.36
N LYS A 248 9.57 50.66 38.32
CA LYS A 248 9.11 50.31 36.96
C LYS A 248 8.32 49.01 37.06
N ALA A 249 7.02 49.06 36.78
CA ALA A 249 6.18 47.88 36.73
C ALA A 249 6.83 46.85 35.78
N PRO A 250 6.91 45.57 36.18
CA PRO A 250 7.34 44.52 35.24
C PRO A 250 6.39 44.58 34.05
N LYS A 251 6.94 44.63 32.82
CA LYS A 251 6.15 44.57 31.59
C LYS A 251 5.34 43.28 31.65
N GLU A 252 4.03 43.41 31.83
CA GLU A 252 3.10 42.30 31.86
C GLU A 252 3.23 41.54 30.53
N VAL A 253 3.66 40.28 30.62
CA VAL A 253 3.79 39.42 29.45
C VAL A 253 2.39 38.99 29.05
N LEU A 254 1.92 39.46 27.89
CA LEU A 254 0.60 39.11 27.38
C LEU A 254 0.62 37.73 26.71
N PRO A 255 -0.48 36.96 26.81
CA PRO A 255 -0.60 35.68 26.14
C PRO A 255 -0.59 35.87 24.62
N HIS A 256 0.03 34.93 23.91
CA HIS A 256 0.09 34.99 22.46
C HIS A 256 -1.33 34.90 21.86
N PRO A 257 -1.71 35.73 20.86
CA PRO A 257 -3.08 35.80 20.32
C PRO A 257 -3.65 34.47 19.82
N LEU A 258 -2.78 33.52 19.49
CA LEU A 258 -3.17 32.17 19.06
C LEU A 258 -3.88 31.37 20.16
N LEU A 259 -3.55 31.58 21.44
CA LEU A 259 -4.22 30.89 22.55
C LEU A 259 -5.70 31.31 22.63
N ALA A 260 -5.95 32.62 22.59
CA ALA A 260 -7.30 33.18 22.58
C ALA A 260 -8.10 32.75 21.33
N ARG A 261 -7.46 32.71 20.15
CA ARG A 261 -8.10 32.25 18.91
C ARG A 261 -8.44 30.76 18.95
N LEU A 262 -7.57 29.92 19.52
CA LEU A 262 -7.84 28.49 19.68
C LEU A 262 -8.97 28.24 20.69
N ARG A 263 -8.96 28.94 21.82
CA ARG A 263 -10.05 28.89 22.81
C ARG A 263 -11.39 29.26 22.18
N LYS A 264 -11.44 30.41 21.49
CA LYS A 264 -12.65 30.86 20.80
C LYS A 264 -13.12 29.86 19.74
N ALA A 265 -12.21 29.28 18.95
CA ALA A 265 -12.58 28.25 17.97
C ALA A 265 -13.16 26.98 18.61
N LEU A 266 -12.68 26.58 19.80
CA LEU A 266 -13.23 25.47 20.57
C LEU A 266 -14.63 25.78 21.11
N GLU A 267 -14.84 27.00 21.63
CA GLU A 267 -16.13 27.50 22.13
C GLU A 267 -17.17 27.60 21.01
N ASP A 268 -16.79 28.23 19.89
CA ASP A 268 -17.63 28.43 18.70
C ASP A 268 -17.87 27.12 17.92
N ARG A 269 -17.21 26.02 18.32
CA ARG A 269 -17.25 24.71 17.64
C ARG A 269 -16.80 24.80 16.17
N ASP A 270 -15.93 25.76 15.85
CA ASP A 270 -15.30 25.88 14.54
C ASP A 270 -14.14 24.90 14.43
N TRP A 271 -14.44 23.68 13.98
CA TRP A 271 -13.47 22.58 13.91
C TRP A 271 -12.37 22.81 12.87
N SER A 272 -12.67 23.58 11.83
CA SER A 272 -11.71 23.96 10.80
C SER A 272 -10.68 24.94 11.38
N ALA A 273 -11.15 25.98 12.09
CA ALA A 273 -10.28 26.92 12.80
C ALA A 273 -9.52 26.24 13.96
N THR A 274 -10.16 25.33 14.69
CA THR A 274 -9.54 24.55 15.78
C THR A 274 -8.35 23.73 15.26
N ARG A 275 -8.51 23.04 14.11
CA ARG A 275 -7.41 22.30 13.47
C ARG A 275 -6.27 23.23 13.05
N LEU A 276 -6.61 24.33 12.38
CA LEU A 276 -5.62 25.30 11.90
C LEU A 276 -4.80 25.90 13.05
N PHE A 277 -5.46 26.33 14.14
CA PHE A 277 -4.78 26.93 15.28
C PHE A 277 -4.01 25.91 16.13
N THR A 278 -4.51 24.68 16.25
CA THR A 278 -3.79 23.57 16.90
C THR A 278 -2.44 23.30 16.22
N GLU A 279 -2.42 23.22 14.89
CA GLU A 279 -1.18 22.93 14.15
C GLU A 279 -0.19 24.11 14.23
N ARG A 280 -0.68 25.35 14.09
CA ARG A 280 0.15 26.55 14.29
C ARG A 280 0.74 26.62 15.69
N LEU A 281 -0.02 26.24 16.72
CA LEU A 281 0.45 26.28 18.12
C LEU A 281 1.51 25.21 18.38
N ARG A 282 1.37 24.02 17.79
CA ARG A 282 2.40 22.96 17.82
C ARG A 282 3.68 23.39 17.11
N GLN A 283 3.57 24.07 15.98
CA GLN A 283 4.73 24.58 15.24
C GLN A 283 5.48 25.65 16.03
N LEU A 284 4.75 26.55 16.71
CA LEU A 284 5.33 27.49 17.65
C LEU A 284 6.04 26.74 18.79
N LEU A 285 5.36 25.89 19.56
CA LEU A 285 6.00 25.17 20.68
C LEU A 285 7.26 24.35 20.31
N LYS A 286 7.40 23.91 19.05
CA LYS A 286 8.60 23.23 18.55
C LYS A 286 9.76 24.17 18.19
N ASN A 287 9.47 25.41 17.80
CA ASN A 287 10.42 26.32 17.15
C ASN A 287 10.77 27.57 17.97
N THR A 288 10.27 27.70 19.20
CA THR A 288 9.99 29.05 19.72
C THR A 288 10.90 29.56 20.85
N SER A 289 11.35 30.81 20.63
CA SER A 289 11.91 31.81 21.55
C SER A 289 10.91 32.96 21.88
N ASP A 290 9.62 32.79 21.55
CA ASP A 290 8.52 33.72 21.83
C ASP A 290 8.18 33.69 23.32
N ILE A 291 8.25 34.87 23.93
CA ILE A 291 8.10 35.07 25.37
C ILE A 291 6.65 34.80 25.81
N GLY A 292 5.65 35.12 24.99
CA GLY A 292 4.24 34.88 25.28
C GLY A 292 3.86 33.41 25.20
N ILE A 293 4.45 32.62 24.30
CA ILE A 293 4.22 31.16 24.27
C ILE A 293 5.02 30.44 25.36
N THR A 294 6.21 30.92 25.71
CA THR A 294 7.05 30.32 26.75
C THR A 294 6.48 30.56 28.15
N HIS A 295 6.00 31.79 28.41
CA HIS A 295 5.39 32.15 29.69
C HIS A 295 4.03 31.45 29.90
N PHE A 296 3.26 31.24 28.84
CA PHE A 296 1.95 30.55 28.88
C PHE A 296 2.03 29.12 28.32
N ARG A 297 3.17 28.45 28.51
CA ARG A 297 3.40 27.12 27.94
C ARG A 297 2.42 26.07 28.47
N GLN A 298 2.13 26.10 29.77
CA GLN A 298 1.19 25.17 30.39
C GLN A 298 -0.21 25.31 29.79
N GLU A 299 -0.73 26.53 29.69
CA GLU A 299 -2.01 26.84 29.05
C GLU A 299 -2.03 26.38 27.58
N ALA A 300 -0.94 26.60 26.84
CA ALA A 300 -0.80 26.12 25.47
C ALA A 300 -0.86 24.59 25.37
N GLU A 301 -0.20 23.87 26.28
CA GLU A 301 -0.21 22.40 26.33
C GLU A 301 -1.58 21.82 26.75
N GLU A 302 -2.28 22.50 27.66
CA GLU A 302 -3.66 22.19 28.07
C GLU A 302 -4.64 22.40 26.91
N LEU A 303 -4.61 23.55 26.23
CA LEU A 303 -5.43 23.83 25.05
C LEU A 303 -5.16 22.83 23.91
N LEU A 304 -3.90 22.41 23.71
CA LEU A 304 -3.57 21.35 22.75
C LEU A 304 -4.15 20.00 23.18
N THR A 305 -4.23 19.72 24.47
CA THR A 305 -4.80 18.47 25.00
C THR A 305 -6.31 18.44 24.82
N VAL A 306 -7.00 19.52 25.17
CA VAL A 306 -8.46 19.69 24.94
C VAL A 306 -8.76 19.62 23.45
N SER A 307 -8.04 20.38 22.62
CA SER A 307 -8.23 20.35 21.16
C SER A 307 -8.03 18.96 20.58
N ARG A 308 -7.03 18.21 21.06
CA ARG A 308 -6.82 16.81 20.64
C ARG A 308 -7.96 15.89 21.07
N GLN A 309 -8.48 16.03 22.28
CA GLN A 309 -9.61 15.23 22.74
C GLN A 309 -10.85 15.54 21.90
N THR A 310 -11.18 16.81 21.71
CA THR A 310 -12.34 17.26 20.95
C THR A 310 -12.25 16.84 19.47
N LEU A 311 -11.10 17.05 18.83
CA LEU A 311 -10.90 16.67 17.43
C LEU A 311 -10.92 15.16 17.20
N ARG A 312 -10.52 14.33 18.17
CA ARG A 312 -10.59 12.86 18.05
C ARG A 312 -12.01 12.35 17.87
N HIS A 313 -13.00 13.01 18.49
CA HIS A 313 -14.40 12.65 18.36
C HIS A 313 -14.98 13.02 16.99
N LEU A 314 -14.32 13.93 16.27
CA LEU A 314 -14.78 14.50 15.00
C LEU A 314 -14.09 13.90 13.78
N ILE A 315 -13.12 12.98 13.95
CA ILE A 315 -12.51 12.28 12.83
C ILE A 315 -13.53 11.28 12.29
N PRO A 316 -13.94 11.40 11.01
CA PRO A 316 -14.79 10.40 10.41
C PRO A 316 -14.13 9.03 10.53
N LYS A 317 -14.84 8.07 11.12
CA LYS A 317 -14.36 6.69 11.22
C LYS A 317 -14.62 6.03 9.87
N ALA A 318 -13.55 5.70 9.16
CA ALA A 318 -13.61 4.82 8.01
C ALA A 318 -14.19 3.48 8.46
N THR A 319 -15.46 3.26 8.13
CA THR A 319 -16.15 2.01 8.37
C THR A 319 -16.40 1.41 7.01
N LEU A 320 -15.87 0.21 6.80
CA LEU A 320 -16.28 -0.56 5.65
C LEU A 320 -17.66 -1.14 5.94
N ILE A 321 -18.64 -0.68 5.18
CA ILE A 321 -19.95 -1.30 5.17
C ILE A 321 -19.97 -2.27 4.02
N ALA A 322 -20.41 -3.47 4.35
CA ALA A 322 -20.62 -4.49 3.37
C ALA A 322 -21.93 -4.17 2.67
N CYS A 323 -21.90 -3.89 1.36
CA CYS A 323 -23.14 -3.71 0.62
C CYS A 323 -23.97 -5.00 0.74
N ALA A 324 -25.26 -4.88 1.06
CA ALA A 324 -26.16 -6.01 0.94
C ALA A 324 -26.23 -6.37 -0.56
N PRO A 325 -26.18 -7.66 -0.93
CA PRO A 325 -26.44 -8.06 -2.31
C PRO A 325 -27.84 -7.58 -2.69
N GLY A 326 -27.93 -6.52 -3.50
CA GLY A 326 -29.19 -5.90 -3.91
C GLY A 326 -29.29 -4.37 -3.78
N GLN A 327 -28.37 -3.69 -3.08
CA GLN A 327 -28.28 -2.22 -3.12
C GLN A 327 -27.25 -1.77 -4.16
N ALA A 328 -27.54 -2.04 -5.44
CA ALA A 328 -27.03 -1.20 -6.50
C ALA A 328 -27.72 0.16 -6.33
N HIS A 329 -26.97 1.23 -6.17
CA HIS A 329 -27.52 2.58 -6.33
C HIS A 329 -28.22 2.62 -7.68
N SER A 330 -29.54 2.84 -7.66
CA SER A 330 -30.37 3.01 -8.83
C SER A 330 -29.75 4.09 -9.71
N THR A 331 -29.02 3.66 -10.74
CA THR A 331 -28.68 4.53 -11.85
C THR A 331 -30.01 4.90 -12.49
N PRO A 332 -30.34 6.20 -12.68
CA PRO A 332 -31.52 6.53 -13.46
C PRO A 332 -31.27 5.98 -14.86
N ALA A 333 -32.15 5.06 -15.28
CA ALA A 333 -32.10 4.44 -16.59
C ALA A 333 -31.98 5.54 -17.66
N PRO A 334 -31.06 5.43 -18.63
CA PRO A 334 -31.08 6.32 -19.77
C PRO A 334 -32.41 6.08 -20.51
N HIS A 335 -33.13 7.16 -20.82
CA HIS A 335 -34.31 7.10 -21.67
C HIS A 335 -33.97 6.40 -22.99
N GLU A 336 -34.34 5.12 -23.11
CA GLU A 336 -34.34 4.41 -24.38
C GLU A 336 -35.40 5.02 -25.29
N ARG A 337 -34.96 5.73 -26.32
CA ARG A 337 -35.78 5.96 -27.52
C ARG A 337 -35.83 4.63 -28.30
N PRO A 338 -37.01 4.16 -28.73
CA PRO A 338 -37.11 2.91 -29.47
C PRO A 338 -36.44 3.06 -30.84
N VAL A 339 -35.36 2.31 -31.05
CA VAL A 339 -34.75 2.09 -32.37
C VAL A 339 -35.56 1.00 -33.07
N VAL A 340 -36.22 1.39 -34.15
CA VAL A 340 -36.89 0.48 -35.08
C VAL A 340 -35.83 -0.33 -35.83
N VAL A 341 -35.79 -1.64 -35.60
CA VAL A 341 -34.96 -2.58 -36.36
C VAL A 341 -35.79 -3.15 -37.52
N PRO A 342 -35.34 -3.07 -38.79
CA PRO A 342 -36.03 -3.71 -39.90
C PRO A 342 -35.77 -5.22 -39.93
N VAL A 343 -36.85 -5.96 -40.17
CA VAL A 343 -36.93 -7.42 -40.34
C VAL A 343 -36.08 -7.90 -41.53
N PRO A 344 -35.29 -8.99 -41.41
CA PRO A 344 -34.63 -9.61 -42.56
C PRO A 344 -35.62 -10.46 -43.37
N ARG A 345 -35.67 -10.23 -44.68
CA ARG A 345 -36.40 -11.06 -45.65
C ARG A 345 -35.71 -12.43 -45.83
N GLN A 346 -36.49 -13.48 -45.69
CA GLN A 346 -36.13 -14.86 -46.03
C GLN A 346 -36.07 -15.03 -47.56
N GLY A 347 -34.99 -15.63 -48.06
CA GLY A 347 -34.87 -16.13 -49.44
C GLY A 347 -35.04 -17.66 -49.51
N PRO A 348 -35.54 -18.22 -50.64
CA PRO A 348 -36.00 -19.60 -50.72
C PRO A 348 -34.88 -20.63 -50.98
N PRO A 349 -35.14 -21.94 -50.76
CA PRO A 349 -34.13 -23.00 -50.80
C PRO A 349 -34.09 -23.76 -52.15
N THR A 350 -32.97 -24.45 -52.42
CA THR A 350 -32.76 -25.78 -53.09
C THR A 350 -31.49 -25.81 -53.98
N PRO A 351 -30.97 -26.98 -54.44
CA PRO A 351 -30.89 -28.33 -53.84
C PRO A 351 -29.46 -28.96 -53.93
N LYS A 352 -29.34 -30.17 -53.35
CA LYS A 352 -28.17 -31.06 -53.27
C LYS A 352 -27.86 -31.82 -54.57
N ALA A 353 -26.56 -32.02 -54.84
CA ALA A 353 -25.93 -33.20 -55.49
C ALA A 353 -24.43 -33.10 -55.15
N GLY A 354 -23.64 -34.11 -54.76
CA GLY A 354 -23.63 -35.54 -55.03
C GLY A 354 -22.30 -35.87 -55.73
N GLY A 355 -21.39 -36.62 -55.07
CA GLY A 355 -20.24 -37.25 -55.75
C GLY A 355 -18.86 -37.16 -55.07
N THR A 356 -18.48 -38.23 -54.37
CA THR A 356 -17.08 -38.73 -54.22
C THR A 356 -16.84 -39.78 -55.35
N PRO A 357 -15.68 -40.45 -55.53
CA PRO A 357 -14.29 -40.24 -55.06
C PRO A 357 -13.24 -40.39 -56.20
N SER A 358 -11.93 -40.18 -55.91
CA SER A 358 -10.82 -41.07 -56.36
C SER A 358 -9.42 -40.59 -55.92
N ARG A 359 -8.67 -41.53 -55.33
CA ARG A 359 -7.20 -41.60 -55.07
C ARG A 359 -6.49 -42.13 -56.37
N PRO A 360 -5.20 -42.55 -56.39
CA PRO A 360 -3.96 -42.20 -55.67
C PRO A 360 -2.71 -42.10 -56.63
N ARG A 361 -1.48 -42.07 -56.06
CA ARG A 361 -0.11 -42.38 -56.61
C ARG A 361 0.78 -41.14 -56.75
N LYS A 362 2.10 -41.13 -56.51
CA LYS A 362 3.21 -42.07 -56.17
C LYS A 362 4.37 -41.14 -55.72
N ASN A 363 5.18 -41.35 -54.67
CA ASN A 363 6.22 -42.37 -54.40
C ASN A 363 7.66 -41.78 -54.53
N LYS A 364 8.50 -42.09 -53.52
CA LYS A 364 9.99 -42.08 -53.46
C LYS A 364 10.70 -40.71 -53.61
N GLU A 365 11.73 -40.36 -52.84
CA GLU A 365 13.06 -40.98 -52.78
C GLU A 365 13.80 -40.52 -51.49
N ARG A 366 13.99 -41.40 -50.49
CA ARG A 366 15.28 -41.93 -50.02
C ARG A 366 16.56 -41.21 -50.52
N LYS A 367 17.26 -40.49 -49.63
CA LYS A 367 18.74 -40.41 -49.67
C LYS A 367 19.35 -40.41 -48.26
N ARG A 368 20.21 -41.42 -48.06
CA ARG A 368 21.13 -41.65 -46.94
C ARG A 368 22.43 -40.84 -47.15
N ARG A 369 23.22 -40.79 -46.07
CA ARG A 369 24.65 -40.43 -45.92
C ARG A 369 24.85 -38.94 -45.55
N THR A 370 25.70 -38.57 -44.59
CA THR A 370 26.92 -39.24 -44.11
C THR A 370 27.31 -38.71 -42.73
N TYR A 371 27.90 -39.58 -41.90
CA TYR A 371 28.73 -39.24 -40.76
C TYR A 371 29.98 -38.47 -41.22
N SER A 372 30.37 -37.44 -40.48
CA SER A 372 31.77 -37.01 -40.40
C SER A 372 32.15 -36.78 -38.93
N THR A 373 32.95 -37.71 -38.43
CA THR A 373 33.84 -37.56 -37.28
C THR A 373 34.91 -36.53 -37.60
N SER A 374 35.14 -35.57 -36.70
CA SER A 374 36.43 -34.89 -36.58
C SER A 374 36.82 -34.77 -35.11
N THR A 375 37.97 -35.39 -34.86
CA THR A 375 38.83 -35.47 -33.69
C THR A 375 39.21 -34.13 -33.05
N SER A 376 39.34 -34.19 -31.71
CA SER A 376 40.46 -33.70 -30.89
C SER A 376 40.81 -32.20 -30.91
N SER A 377 40.58 -31.55 -29.77
CA SER A 377 41.63 -30.79 -29.07
C SER A 377 41.24 -30.50 -27.61
N VAL A 378 42.03 -31.06 -26.69
CA VAL A 378 42.22 -30.59 -25.32
C VAL A 378 43.17 -29.38 -25.40
N PRO A 379 42.88 -28.26 -24.73
CA PRO A 379 43.74 -27.93 -23.59
C PRO A 379 43.06 -27.19 -22.42
N ALA A 380 43.76 -27.27 -21.28
CA ALA A 380 43.85 -26.30 -20.19
C ALA A 380 42.69 -26.21 -19.18
N GLN A 381 42.98 -26.75 -17.98
CA GLN A 381 42.40 -26.29 -16.73
C GLN A 381 42.77 -24.82 -16.45
N PRO A 382 41.86 -24.03 -15.86
CA PRO A 382 42.22 -22.86 -15.08
C PRO A 382 42.18 -23.18 -13.58
N SER A 383 43.31 -22.86 -12.96
CA SER A 383 43.62 -22.77 -11.54
C SER A 383 42.58 -22.08 -10.67
N GLU A 384 42.41 -22.60 -9.46
CA GLU A 384 41.83 -21.92 -8.30
C GLU A 384 42.51 -20.56 -8.01
N PRO A 385 41.76 -19.51 -7.66
CA PRO A 385 42.31 -18.39 -6.93
C PRO A 385 42.03 -18.53 -5.44
N THR A 386 43.04 -18.94 -4.68
CA THR A 386 43.13 -18.67 -3.24
C THR A 386 43.30 -17.17 -3.03
N SER A 387 42.26 -16.45 -2.62
CA SER A 387 42.42 -15.12 -2.01
C SER A 387 42.43 -15.28 -0.49
N LYS A 388 43.64 -15.33 0.08
CA LYS A 388 43.83 -15.04 1.50
C LYS A 388 43.56 -13.55 1.68
N VAL A 389 42.43 -13.22 2.29
CA VAL A 389 42.16 -11.87 2.79
C VAL A 389 43.16 -11.59 3.91
N ASP A 390 44.01 -10.59 3.69
CA ASP A 390 45.01 -10.12 4.65
C ASP A 390 44.31 -9.48 5.85
N ALA A 391 44.24 -10.21 6.97
CA ALA A 391 43.63 -9.77 8.22
C ALA A 391 44.28 -8.49 8.80
N ASN A 392 45.45 -8.06 8.30
CA ASN A 392 46.09 -6.80 8.71
C ASN A 392 45.52 -5.55 8.02
N ALA A 393 44.72 -5.68 6.96
CA ALA A 393 44.13 -4.53 6.28
C ALA A 393 42.95 -3.92 7.08
N LEU A 394 42.20 -4.74 7.84
CA LEU A 394 41.06 -4.30 8.66
C LEU A 394 41.50 -3.57 9.95
N LEU A 395 42.62 -3.98 10.55
CA LEU A 395 43.18 -3.31 11.74
C LEU A 395 43.74 -1.90 11.42
N LYS A 396 44.25 -1.67 10.20
CA LYS A 396 44.74 -0.35 9.78
C LYS A 396 43.63 0.66 9.46
N LEU A 397 42.43 0.19 9.10
CA LEU A 397 41.26 1.06 8.88
C LEU A 397 40.62 1.51 10.20
N GLN A 398 40.67 0.68 11.24
CA GLN A 398 40.09 1.00 12.55
C GLN A 398 40.93 2.04 13.33
N ALA A 399 42.25 2.06 13.15
CA ALA A 399 43.14 3.06 13.75
C ALA A 399 42.98 4.47 13.16
N ARG A 400 42.53 4.60 11.90
CA ARG A 400 42.28 5.89 11.23
C ARG A 400 40.95 6.54 11.64
N PHE A 401 40.01 5.79 12.19
CA PHE A 401 38.72 6.32 12.64
C PHE A 401 38.76 6.91 14.06
N ASN A 402 39.70 6.48 14.90
CA ASN A 402 39.80 6.93 16.30
C ASN A 402 40.64 8.21 16.49
N THR A 403 41.27 8.75 15.44
CA THR A 403 42.07 9.98 15.49
C THR A 403 41.34 11.24 14.98
N ARG A 404 40.03 11.14 14.68
CA ARG A 404 39.19 12.29 14.28
C ARG A 404 38.10 12.66 15.28
N ARG A 405 38.21 12.18 16.52
CA ARG A 405 37.37 12.61 17.65
C ARG A 405 38.25 12.91 18.86
N THR A 406 38.98 14.02 18.77
CA THR A 406 39.50 14.81 19.90
C THR A 406 39.62 16.24 19.43
#